data_AF-A0A9P0BGN0-F1
#
_entry.id   AF-A0A9P0BGN0-F1
#
_cell.length_a   1.000
_cell.length_b   1.000
_cell.length_c   1.000
_cell.angle_alpha   90.00
_cell.angle_beta   90.00
_cell.angle_gamma   90.00
#
_symmetry.space_group_name_H-M   'P 1'
#
loop_
_entity.id
_entity.type
_entity.pdbx_description
1 polymer ?
#
loop_
_entity_poly.entity_id
_entity_poly.type
_entity_poly.pdbx_seq_one_letter_code
_entity_poly.pdbx_strand_id
1 'polypeptide(L)'
;MENLKYLSGFNSEFSSEDPRCPESLPKGQNSPQVCPYGLYAEQLSGSAFTAPRSENKRTWLYRIRPSVKHRPFEKFFNSGVVSNWDEEDPDPNQLKWKPFDIPKVKTDFVEGINTICGAGDPKLKHGLAIHVYSCNTDMLNRAFSNSDGDFLIVPQKGTLSIKTEFGKMTVKPNEIAVIQQGMRFTVDLAEPSMGYILEVFGQHFTLPDLGPIGANGLANPRDFLTPVACYEDSDVKNYEVVVKYQGRMFVCRMDHSPFDVVAWHGNYVPYKYDLGKFMVINSVSFDHCVSLDV
;
A
#
# COMPACT_ATOMS: atom_id res chain seq x y z
N MET A 1 -20.63 7.42 6.72
CA MET A 1 -19.29 7.36 6.09
C MET A 1 -19.17 8.54 5.15
N GLU A 2 -18.09 9.30 5.26
CA GLU A 2 -17.82 10.43 4.38
C GLU A 2 -17.64 9.90 2.94
N ASN A 3 -18.28 10.52 1.95
CA ASN A 3 -18.13 10.11 0.55
C ASN A 3 -16.74 10.54 0.04
N LEU A 4 -15.75 9.66 0.19
CA LEU A 4 -14.40 9.87 -0.33
C LEU A 4 -14.43 9.95 -1.87
N LYS A 5 -13.66 10.89 -2.43
CA LYS A 5 -13.43 11.04 -3.87
C LYS A 5 -12.14 10.32 -4.26
N TYR A 6 -12.10 9.83 -5.49
CA TYR A 6 -10.96 9.12 -6.05
C TYR A 6 -10.65 9.61 -7.47
N LEU A 7 -9.39 9.50 -7.87
CA LEU A 7 -8.95 9.54 -9.26
C LEU A 7 -9.00 8.12 -9.83
N SER A 8 -9.27 7.96 -11.13
CA SER A 8 -9.38 6.64 -11.76
C SER A 8 -8.41 6.45 -12.91
N GLY A 9 -7.93 5.21 -13.07
CA GLY A 9 -7.06 4.81 -14.17
C GLY A 9 -5.74 4.18 -13.70
N PHE A 10 -5.62 2.86 -13.78
CA PHE A 10 -4.41 2.12 -13.45
C PHE A 10 -3.19 2.70 -14.19
N ASN A 11 -2.12 2.97 -13.43
CA ASN A 11 -0.84 3.42 -13.96
C ASN A 11 -0.85 4.80 -14.68
N SER A 12 -1.88 5.62 -14.45
CA SER A 12 -1.95 7.00 -14.97
C SER A 12 -0.90 7.91 -14.33
N GLU A 13 -0.55 8.99 -15.03
CA GLU A 13 0.15 10.13 -14.43
C GLU A 13 -0.91 11.07 -13.81
N PHE A 14 -1.04 11.01 -12.49
CA PHE A 14 -2.05 11.76 -11.75
C PHE A 14 -1.50 13.10 -11.24
N SER A 15 -2.41 14.00 -10.92
CA SER A 15 -2.14 15.24 -10.18
C SER A 15 -3.29 15.47 -9.21
N SER A 16 -2.96 15.78 -7.96
CA SER A 16 -3.96 16.02 -6.92
C SER A 16 -3.50 17.11 -5.97
N GLU A 17 -4.40 18.04 -5.68
CA GLU A 17 -4.23 19.12 -4.71
C GLU A 17 -5.34 19.01 -3.68
N ASP A 18 -5.00 19.20 -2.41
CA ASP A 18 -6.02 19.32 -1.39
C ASP A 18 -6.88 20.57 -1.68
N PRO A 19 -8.22 20.46 -1.70
CA PRO A 19 -9.10 21.57 -2.08
C PRO A 19 -8.98 22.80 -1.17
N ARG A 20 -8.38 22.66 0.03
CA ARG A 20 -8.12 23.77 0.95
C ARG A 20 -6.92 24.63 0.51
N CYS A 21 -6.07 24.13 -0.39
CA CYS A 21 -4.84 24.78 -0.83
C CYS A 21 -4.73 24.72 -2.37
N PRO A 22 -5.59 25.44 -3.12
CA PRO A 22 -5.55 25.44 -4.58
C PRO A 22 -4.22 25.98 -5.13
N GLU A 23 -3.77 25.46 -6.27
CA GLU A 23 -2.48 25.83 -6.89
C GLU A 23 -1.26 25.48 -6.02
N SER A 24 -1.39 24.44 -5.19
CA SER A 24 -0.30 23.91 -4.37
C SER A 24 0.74 23.12 -5.16
N LEU A 25 0.41 22.64 -6.38
CA LEU A 25 1.40 22.10 -7.30
C LEU A 25 2.17 23.23 -7.99
N PRO A 26 3.52 23.15 -8.05
CA PRO A 26 4.29 24.09 -8.85
C PRO A 26 3.96 23.99 -10.34
N LYS A 27 3.88 25.14 -11.01
CA LYS A 27 3.53 25.20 -12.43
C LYS A 27 4.78 25.01 -13.30
N GLY A 28 4.76 24.01 -14.17
CA GLY A 28 5.79 23.80 -15.21
C GLY A 28 7.15 23.29 -14.72
N GLN A 29 7.30 22.93 -13.44
CA GLN A 29 8.53 22.39 -12.85
C GLN A 29 8.22 21.58 -11.59
N ASN A 30 9.16 20.74 -11.13
CA ASN A 30 8.97 19.92 -9.91
C ASN A 30 9.67 20.51 -8.67
N SER A 31 10.75 21.26 -8.86
CA SER A 31 11.60 21.76 -7.76
C SER A 31 11.82 23.27 -7.88
N PRO A 32 10.79 24.10 -7.58
CA PRO A 32 10.98 25.54 -7.46
C PRO A 32 11.88 25.88 -6.28
N GLN A 33 12.51 27.06 -6.33
CA GLN A 33 13.32 27.55 -5.22
C GLN A 33 12.48 27.68 -3.93
N VAL A 34 11.22 28.08 -4.07
CA VAL A 34 10.21 28.11 -3.01
C VAL A 34 8.93 27.50 -3.59
N CYS A 35 8.47 26.38 -3.03
CA CYS A 35 7.21 25.79 -3.46
C CYS A 35 6.03 26.70 -3.08
N PRO A 36 4.89 26.59 -3.80
CA PRO A 36 3.63 27.16 -3.34
C PRO A 36 3.38 26.81 -1.88
N TYR A 37 2.82 27.75 -1.13
CA TYR A 37 2.56 27.63 0.32
C TYR A 37 3.80 27.37 1.19
N GLY A 38 5.02 27.51 0.67
CA GLY A 38 6.25 27.24 1.42
C GLY A 38 6.48 25.75 1.71
N LEU A 39 5.85 24.87 0.93
CA LEU A 39 5.98 23.41 1.06
C LEU A 39 7.39 22.92 0.70
N TYR A 40 7.69 21.69 1.09
CA TYR A 40 8.88 20.96 0.65
C TYR A 40 8.52 20.03 -0.51
N ALA A 41 9.28 20.10 -1.60
CA ALA A 41 9.22 19.12 -2.68
C ALA A 41 10.04 17.88 -2.29
N GLU A 42 9.42 16.71 -2.33
CA GLU A 42 10.03 15.42 -2.01
C GLU A 42 9.65 14.40 -3.09
N GLN A 43 10.62 13.67 -3.64
CA GLN A 43 10.34 12.64 -4.64
C GLN A 43 10.39 11.24 -4.02
N LEU A 44 9.28 10.51 -4.08
CA LEU A 44 9.25 9.07 -3.85
C LEU A 44 9.53 8.35 -5.17
N SER A 45 10.67 7.65 -5.24
CA SER A 45 11.08 6.91 -6.44
C SER A 45 10.77 5.42 -6.23
N GLY A 46 9.83 4.88 -7.00
CA GLY A 46 9.45 3.46 -6.95
C GLY A 46 10.32 2.56 -7.83
N SER A 47 10.92 3.12 -8.89
CA SER A 47 11.82 2.40 -9.79
C SER A 47 13.22 3.01 -9.84
N ALA A 48 14.16 2.32 -10.49
CA ALA A 48 15.42 2.93 -10.92
C ALA A 48 15.15 4.13 -11.84
N PHE A 49 15.99 5.17 -11.78
CA PHE A 49 15.83 6.38 -12.59
C PHE A 49 15.91 6.11 -14.09
N THR A 50 16.68 5.10 -14.49
CA THR A 50 16.90 4.70 -15.90
C THR A 50 15.90 3.67 -16.39
N ALA A 51 14.88 3.31 -15.59
CA ALA A 51 13.83 2.41 -16.05
C ALA A 51 13.12 2.98 -17.29
N PRO A 52 12.74 2.14 -18.27
CA PRO A 52 11.94 2.55 -19.41
C PRO A 52 10.68 3.31 -18.98
N ARG A 53 10.18 4.25 -19.79
CA ARG A 53 9.04 5.12 -19.41
C ARG A 53 7.79 4.33 -18.98
N SER A 54 7.53 3.16 -19.56
CA SER A 54 6.41 2.26 -19.19
C SER A 54 6.52 1.71 -17.76
N GLU A 55 7.76 1.52 -17.30
CA GLU A 55 8.10 0.91 -16.02
C GLU A 55 8.52 1.95 -14.98
N ASN A 56 8.92 3.15 -15.39
CA ASN A 56 9.42 4.18 -14.51
C ASN A 56 8.34 4.67 -13.56
N LYS A 57 8.55 4.50 -12.24
CA LYS A 57 7.60 4.85 -11.18
C LYS A 57 8.16 5.94 -10.28
N ARG A 58 7.47 7.09 -10.20
CA ARG A 58 7.81 8.17 -9.26
C ARG A 58 6.65 9.11 -8.99
N THR A 59 6.64 9.65 -7.79
CA THR A 59 5.70 10.71 -7.38
C THR A 59 6.43 11.81 -6.64
N TRP A 60 6.11 13.04 -7.01
CA TRP A 60 6.48 14.24 -6.26
C TRP A 60 5.41 14.58 -5.23
N LEU A 61 5.83 14.73 -3.99
CA LEU A 61 5.03 15.09 -2.83
C LEU A 61 5.39 16.52 -2.43
N TYR A 62 4.39 17.38 -2.23
CA TYR A 62 4.55 18.74 -1.72
C TYR A 62 3.97 18.79 -0.31
N ARG A 63 4.87 18.71 0.68
CA ARG A 63 4.54 18.43 2.08
C ARG A 63 4.97 19.53 3.03
N ILE A 64 4.33 19.61 4.19
CA ILE A 64 4.58 20.66 5.19
C ILE A 64 5.95 20.48 5.85
N ARG A 65 6.31 19.26 6.23
CA ARG A 65 7.61 18.91 6.80
C ARG A 65 8.19 17.71 6.02
N PRO A 66 9.48 17.70 5.66
CA PRO A 66 10.05 16.61 4.88
C PRO A 66 10.17 15.32 5.71
N SER A 67 10.09 14.17 5.03
CA SER A 67 10.04 12.84 5.65
C SER A 67 11.26 12.50 6.50
N VAL A 68 12.39 13.17 6.27
CA VAL A 68 13.67 13.04 7.00
C VAL A 68 13.62 13.58 8.43
N LYS A 69 12.58 14.34 8.80
CA LYS A 69 12.45 14.91 10.16
C LYS A 69 11.93 13.86 11.15
N HIS A 70 12.76 12.87 11.45
CA HIS A 70 12.48 11.82 12.44
C HIS A 70 13.72 11.51 13.30
N ARG A 71 13.51 10.86 14.45
CA ARG A 71 14.60 10.34 15.28
C ARG A 71 15.20 9.05 14.69
N PRO A 72 16.41 8.61 15.09
CA PRO A 72 16.96 7.33 14.65
C PRO A 72 16.01 6.14 14.90
N PHE A 73 16.11 5.12 14.04
CA PHE A 73 15.30 3.90 14.15
C PHE A 73 15.79 3.00 15.28
N GLU A 74 14.85 2.37 15.97
CA GLU A 74 15.03 1.33 16.98
C GLU A 74 14.37 0.03 16.51
N LYS A 75 14.72 -1.11 17.10
CA LYS A 75 14.05 -2.39 16.78
C LYS A 75 12.60 -2.37 17.27
N PHE A 76 11.69 -2.91 16.47
CA PHE A 76 10.29 -3.13 16.84
C PHE A 76 10.03 -4.64 16.96
N PHE A 77 9.55 -5.09 18.12
CA PHE A 77 9.44 -6.52 18.43
C PHE A 77 8.00 -7.07 18.38
N ASN A 78 6.99 -6.20 18.39
CA ASN A 78 5.59 -6.61 18.48
C ASN A 78 5.02 -6.94 17.08
N SER A 79 5.57 -7.96 16.43
CA SER A 79 5.12 -8.35 15.08
C SER A 79 5.31 -9.84 14.84
N GLY A 80 4.34 -10.47 14.17
CA GLY A 80 4.43 -11.85 13.66
C GLY A 80 5.06 -11.94 12.26
N VAL A 81 5.69 -10.86 11.77
CA VAL A 81 6.36 -10.85 10.47
C VAL A 81 7.69 -11.61 10.56
N VAL A 82 7.82 -12.64 9.74
CA VAL A 82 9.05 -13.43 9.60
C VAL A 82 9.44 -13.55 8.12
N SER A 83 10.71 -13.90 7.88
CA SER A 83 11.27 -14.06 6.53
C SER A 83 12.35 -15.14 6.45
N ASN A 84 12.41 -16.00 7.47
CA ASN A 84 13.31 -17.14 7.48
C ASN A 84 12.51 -18.39 7.09
N TRP A 85 12.72 -18.86 5.87
CA TRP A 85 11.96 -19.99 5.31
C TRP A 85 12.57 -21.35 5.64
N ASP A 86 13.75 -21.36 6.27
CA ASP A 86 14.51 -22.57 6.63
C ASP A 86 14.31 -22.97 8.11
N GLU A 87 13.38 -22.33 8.84
CA GLU A 87 13.10 -22.67 10.26
C GLU A 87 12.33 -23.97 10.42
N GLU A 88 11.50 -24.31 9.44
CA GLU A 88 10.65 -25.50 9.42
C GLU A 88 11.13 -26.46 8.31
N ASP A 89 11.06 -27.76 8.55
CA ASP A 89 11.40 -28.77 7.54
C ASP A 89 10.38 -28.75 6.38
N PRO A 90 10.80 -28.97 5.11
CA PRO A 90 9.87 -29.04 3.99
C PRO A 90 8.82 -30.16 4.14
N ASP A 91 7.54 -29.80 4.01
CA ASP A 91 6.42 -30.73 3.98
C ASP A 91 5.62 -30.60 2.67
N PRO A 92 5.61 -31.63 1.79
CA PRO A 92 4.89 -31.58 0.52
C PRO A 92 3.38 -31.83 0.65
N ASN A 93 2.87 -32.12 1.85
CA ASN A 93 1.46 -32.40 2.06
C ASN A 93 0.59 -31.13 1.93
N GLN A 94 -0.64 -31.30 1.44
CA GLN A 94 -1.58 -30.20 1.34
C GLN A 94 -1.97 -29.67 2.73
N LEU A 95 -1.69 -28.39 2.98
CA LEU A 95 -2.12 -27.69 4.18
C LEU A 95 -3.49 -27.02 3.99
N LYS A 96 -4.26 -26.95 5.08
CA LYS A 96 -5.54 -26.24 5.14
C LYS A 96 -5.67 -25.55 6.49
N TRP A 97 -6.18 -24.33 6.49
CA TRP A 97 -6.44 -23.55 7.69
C TRP A 97 -7.94 -23.34 7.88
N LYS A 98 -8.41 -23.43 9.13
CA LYS A 98 -9.68 -22.83 9.54
C LYS A 98 -9.55 -21.30 9.48
N PRO A 99 -10.66 -20.53 9.49
CA PRO A 99 -10.57 -19.08 9.64
C PRO A 99 -9.70 -18.70 10.85
N PHE A 100 -8.79 -17.75 10.66
CA PHE A 100 -7.91 -17.26 11.72
C PHE A 100 -8.70 -16.48 12.78
N ASP A 101 -8.28 -16.60 14.04
CA ASP A 101 -8.96 -15.95 15.15
C ASP A 101 -8.68 -14.44 15.20
N ILE A 102 -9.68 -13.67 15.64
CA ILE A 102 -9.50 -12.26 16.00
C ILE A 102 -8.92 -12.19 17.41
N PRO A 103 -7.82 -11.45 17.63
CA PRO A 103 -7.21 -11.34 18.96
C PRO A 103 -8.19 -10.75 19.96
N LYS A 104 -8.11 -11.19 21.22
CA LYS A 104 -8.88 -10.64 22.35
C LYS A 104 -8.20 -9.44 23.01
N VAL A 105 -6.88 -9.39 22.92
CA VAL A 105 -6.07 -8.25 23.39
C VAL A 105 -6.06 -7.15 22.34
N LYS A 106 -5.84 -5.90 22.74
CA LYS A 106 -5.74 -4.79 21.78
C LYS A 106 -4.58 -5.05 20.82
N THR A 107 -4.87 -5.07 19.54
CA THR A 107 -3.91 -5.37 18.47
C THR A 107 -4.28 -4.52 17.26
N ASP A 108 -3.38 -3.64 16.85
CA ASP A 108 -3.57 -2.84 15.63
C ASP A 108 -3.22 -3.64 14.37
N PHE A 109 -3.36 -3.01 13.20
CA PHE A 109 -3.07 -3.67 11.92
C PHE A 109 -1.64 -4.22 11.83
N VAL A 110 -0.63 -3.50 12.33
CA VAL A 110 0.80 -3.85 12.21
C VAL A 110 1.17 -4.99 13.14
N GLU A 111 0.72 -4.92 14.39
CA GLU A 111 0.91 -5.97 15.38
C GLU A 111 0.15 -7.24 15.01
N GLY A 112 -0.97 -7.08 14.29
CA GLY A 112 -1.82 -8.17 13.80
C GLY A 112 -1.30 -8.90 12.57
N ILE A 113 -0.21 -8.45 11.93
CA ILE A 113 0.38 -9.13 10.77
C ILE A 113 1.14 -10.37 11.23
N ASN A 114 0.75 -11.52 10.68
CA ASN A 114 1.40 -12.81 10.89
C ASN A 114 1.74 -13.42 9.52
N THR A 115 3.01 -13.72 9.29
CA THR A 115 3.46 -14.40 8.06
C THR A 115 3.06 -15.87 8.10
N ILE A 116 2.38 -16.33 7.06
CA ILE A 116 1.92 -17.72 6.93
C ILE A 116 2.93 -18.55 6.16
N CYS A 117 3.40 -18.03 5.03
CA CYS A 117 4.40 -18.68 4.19
C CYS A 117 5.10 -17.64 3.30
N GLY A 118 6.18 -18.06 2.66
CA GLY A 118 6.90 -17.23 1.71
C GLY A 118 8.02 -18.02 1.04
N ALA A 119 8.70 -17.37 0.12
CA ALA A 119 9.86 -17.90 -0.57
C ALA A 119 10.75 -16.76 -1.06
N GLY A 120 12.04 -17.04 -1.24
CA GLY A 120 13.04 -16.06 -1.69
C GLY A 120 13.67 -15.27 -0.54
N ASP A 121 14.28 -14.12 -0.84
CA ASP A 121 14.99 -13.30 0.14
C ASP A 121 14.65 -11.81 -0.05
N PRO A 122 14.06 -11.13 0.95
CA PRO A 122 13.76 -9.70 0.87
C PRO A 122 15.02 -8.82 0.66
N LYS A 123 16.21 -9.28 1.09
CA LYS A 123 17.48 -8.56 0.87
C LYS A 123 17.92 -8.61 -0.58
N LEU A 124 17.63 -9.72 -1.27
CA LEU A 124 17.89 -9.89 -2.70
C LEU A 124 16.78 -9.29 -3.57
N LYS A 125 15.72 -8.75 -2.96
CA LYS A 125 14.57 -8.18 -3.68
C LYS A 125 13.96 -9.18 -4.65
N HIS A 126 13.85 -10.43 -4.23
CA HIS A 126 13.34 -11.53 -5.03
C HIS A 126 12.56 -12.51 -4.17
N GLY A 127 11.28 -12.72 -4.52
CA GLY A 127 10.39 -13.63 -3.80
C GLY A 127 9.11 -12.94 -3.33
N LEU A 128 8.41 -13.60 -2.41
CA LEU A 128 7.14 -13.15 -1.88
C LEU A 128 6.92 -13.67 -0.46
N ALA A 129 5.98 -13.05 0.24
CA ALA A 129 5.42 -13.55 1.49
C ALA A 129 3.90 -13.41 1.49
N ILE A 130 3.20 -14.37 2.09
CA ILE A 130 1.77 -14.31 2.34
C ILE A 130 1.57 -14.11 3.84
N HIS A 131 0.85 -13.06 4.19
CA HIS A 131 0.50 -12.73 5.56
C HIS A 131 -1.00 -12.78 5.77
N VAL A 132 -1.39 -13.02 7.01
CA VAL A 132 -2.73 -12.74 7.51
C VAL A 132 -2.62 -11.59 8.48
N TYR A 133 -3.50 -10.59 8.34
CA TYR A 133 -3.68 -9.60 9.39
C TYR A 133 -4.93 -9.92 10.18
N SER A 134 -4.86 -9.79 11.51
CA SER A 134 -6.00 -9.94 12.40
C SER A 134 -5.90 -8.91 13.54
N CYS A 135 -6.81 -7.94 13.57
CA CYS A 135 -6.71 -6.76 14.43
C CYS A 135 -8.07 -6.28 14.93
N ASN A 136 -8.07 -5.47 16.00
CA ASN A 136 -9.29 -5.02 16.68
C ASN A 136 -9.21 -3.59 17.22
N THR A 137 -8.15 -2.85 16.89
CA THR A 137 -7.91 -1.48 17.36
C THR A 137 -7.26 -0.66 16.26
N ASP A 138 -7.54 0.65 16.27
CA ASP A 138 -6.95 1.62 15.35
C ASP A 138 -5.43 1.74 15.55
N MET A 139 -4.71 2.11 14.49
CA MET A 139 -3.31 2.51 14.56
C MET A 139 -3.16 3.94 15.14
N LEU A 140 -3.33 4.08 16.45
CA LEU A 140 -3.28 5.38 17.14
C LEU A 140 -1.88 6.01 17.11
N ASN A 141 -1.75 7.19 16.50
CA ASN A 141 -0.48 7.92 16.35
C ASN A 141 0.66 7.05 15.79
N ARG A 142 0.30 6.12 14.89
CA ARG A 142 1.21 5.17 14.30
C ARG A 142 0.99 5.07 12.80
N ALA A 143 2.07 5.02 12.04
CA ALA A 143 2.08 4.66 10.62
C ALA A 143 2.98 3.45 10.40
N PHE A 144 2.76 2.77 9.27
CA PHE A 144 3.58 1.69 8.78
C PHE A 144 4.08 1.99 7.36
N SER A 145 5.28 1.50 7.04
CA SER A 145 5.83 1.51 5.70
C SER A 145 6.64 0.24 5.44
N ASN A 146 6.56 -0.28 4.23
CA ASN A 146 7.34 -1.45 3.83
C ASN A 146 8.49 -1.05 2.89
N SER A 147 9.73 -1.24 3.32
CA SER A 147 10.92 -0.99 2.49
C SER A 147 11.30 -2.18 1.62
N ASP A 148 10.66 -3.34 1.79
CA ASP A 148 11.05 -4.59 1.11
C ASP A 148 10.28 -4.81 -0.19
N GLY A 149 9.03 -4.34 -0.26
CA GLY A 149 8.20 -4.52 -1.44
C GLY A 149 6.79 -3.96 -1.32
N ASP A 150 5.92 -4.40 -2.22
CA ASP A 150 4.54 -3.94 -2.34
C ASP A 150 3.60 -4.87 -1.57
N PHE A 151 2.57 -4.30 -0.95
CA PHE A 151 1.48 -5.06 -0.34
C PHE A 151 0.22 -5.01 -1.21
N LEU A 152 -0.32 -6.18 -1.55
CA LEU A 152 -1.70 -6.36 -2.00
C LEU A 152 -2.53 -6.87 -0.82
N ILE A 153 -3.41 -6.01 -0.32
CA ILE A 153 -4.25 -6.22 0.87
C ILE A 153 -5.65 -6.64 0.42
N VAL A 154 -6.13 -7.76 0.97
CA VAL A 154 -7.44 -8.37 0.67
C VAL A 154 -8.26 -8.49 1.95
N PRO A 155 -9.15 -7.53 2.25
CA PRO A 155 -10.05 -7.64 3.38
C PRO A 155 -11.04 -8.80 3.25
N GLN A 156 -11.08 -9.65 4.27
CA GLN A 156 -12.04 -10.76 4.37
C GLN A 156 -13.20 -10.39 5.29
N LYS A 157 -12.90 -9.79 6.45
CA LYS A 157 -13.85 -9.30 7.44
C LYS A 157 -13.45 -7.90 7.89
N GLY A 158 -14.44 -7.03 8.07
CA GLY A 158 -14.23 -5.66 8.50
C GLY A 158 -13.78 -4.76 7.36
N THR A 159 -14.22 -3.50 7.40
CA THR A 159 -13.81 -2.47 6.45
C THR A 159 -12.59 -1.74 6.97
N LEU A 160 -11.54 -1.64 6.15
CA LEU A 160 -10.34 -0.88 6.47
C LEU A 160 -10.51 0.58 6.05
N SER A 161 -10.22 1.52 6.94
CA SER A 161 -10.04 2.93 6.59
C SER A 161 -8.54 3.23 6.53
N ILE A 162 -7.98 3.23 5.33
CA ILE A 162 -6.56 3.38 5.09
C ILE A 162 -6.27 4.85 4.76
N LYS A 163 -5.44 5.50 5.59
CA LYS A 163 -4.90 6.83 5.30
C LYS A 163 -3.44 6.67 4.86
N THR A 164 -3.11 7.25 3.72
CA THR A 164 -1.77 7.24 3.11
C THR A 164 -1.27 8.67 2.95
N GLU A 165 0.01 8.83 2.60
CA GLU A 165 0.56 10.13 2.16
C GLU A 165 -0.16 10.73 0.96
N PHE A 166 -0.93 9.94 0.19
CA PHE A 166 -1.63 10.38 -1.01
C PHE A 166 -3.09 10.75 -0.75
N GLY A 167 -3.59 10.46 0.46
CA GLY A 167 -4.98 10.64 0.86
C GLY A 167 -5.60 9.37 1.43
N LYS A 168 -6.93 9.35 1.50
CA LYS A 168 -7.71 8.32 2.22
C LYS A 168 -8.40 7.34 1.27
N MET A 169 -8.39 6.06 1.62
CA MET A 169 -9.14 4.99 0.96
C MET A 169 -9.95 4.21 1.99
N THR A 170 -11.21 3.92 1.67
CA THR A 170 -12.00 2.92 2.42
C THR A 170 -11.99 1.63 1.61
N VAL A 171 -11.60 0.50 2.21
CA VAL A 171 -11.47 -0.80 1.51
C VAL A 171 -12.30 -1.84 2.25
N LYS A 172 -13.43 -2.23 1.66
CA LYS A 172 -14.35 -3.23 2.24
C LYS A 172 -14.03 -4.64 1.72
N PRO A 173 -14.56 -5.70 2.35
CA PRO A 173 -14.56 -7.02 1.72
C PRO A 173 -15.15 -6.97 0.31
N ASN A 174 -14.61 -7.82 -0.59
CA ASN A 174 -14.82 -7.77 -2.05
C ASN A 174 -14.11 -6.61 -2.78
N GLU A 175 -13.29 -5.83 -2.09
CA GLU A 175 -12.32 -4.93 -2.71
C GLU A 175 -10.90 -5.37 -2.33
N ILE A 176 -9.93 -4.91 -3.10
CA ILE A 176 -8.50 -5.03 -2.78
C ILE A 176 -7.87 -3.64 -2.75
N ALA A 177 -6.74 -3.52 -2.05
CA ALA A 177 -5.90 -2.33 -2.12
C ALA A 177 -4.44 -2.71 -2.29
N VAL A 178 -3.69 -1.87 -3.01
CA VAL A 178 -2.24 -1.97 -3.12
C VAL A 178 -1.60 -0.75 -2.51
N ILE A 179 -0.63 -0.99 -1.62
CA ILE A 179 0.25 0.02 -1.04
C ILE A 179 1.67 -0.37 -1.43
N GLN A 180 2.28 0.46 -2.27
CA GLN A 180 3.56 0.15 -2.87
C GLN A 180 4.73 0.49 -1.92
N GLN A 181 5.89 -0.08 -2.19
CA GLN A 181 7.11 0.03 -1.39
C GLN A 181 7.41 1.49 -1.00
N GLY A 182 7.69 1.70 0.28
CA GLY A 182 8.11 2.99 0.85
C GLY A 182 6.97 3.94 1.21
N MET A 183 5.74 3.69 0.77
CA MET A 183 4.60 4.54 1.14
C MET A 183 4.27 4.37 2.63
N ARG A 184 4.03 5.49 3.33
CA ARG A 184 3.54 5.46 4.72
C ARG A 184 2.02 5.38 4.72
N PHE A 185 1.47 4.54 5.58
CA PHE A 185 0.03 4.43 5.77
C PHE A 185 -0.34 4.09 7.21
N THR A 186 -1.58 4.40 7.58
CA THR A 186 -2.20 4.01 8.85
C THR A 186 -3.58 3.44 8.58
N VAL A 187 -4.07 2.58 9.47
CA VAL A 187 -5.33 1.85 9.33
C VAL A 187 -6.19 2.08 10.56
N ASP A 188 -7.36 2.68 10.32
CA ASP A 188 -8.44 2.80 11.31
C ASP A 188 -9.52 1.76 11.00
N LEU A 189 -10.18 1.27 12.05
CA LEU A 189 -11.11 0.15 12.02
C LEU A 189 -12.48 0.59 12.56
N ALA A 190 -13.54 0.33 11.79
CA ALA A 190 -14.91 0.45 12.30
C ALA A 190 -15.31 -0.73 13.20
N GLU A 191 -14.67 -1.88 12.98
CA GLU A 191 -14.92 -3.15 13.65
C GLU A 191 -13.67 -4.05 13.59
N PRO A 192 -13.57 -5.07 14.46
CA PRO A 192 -12.48 -6.03 14.36
C PRO A 192 -12.39 -6.67 12.98
N SER A 193 -11.18 -6.63 12.40
CA SER A 193 -10.93 -6.86 10.98
C SER A 193 -9.90 -7.97 10.78
N MET A 194 -10.07 -8.71 9.68
CA MET A 194 -9.17 -9.79 9.28
C MET A 194 -9.12 -9.89 7.77
N GLY A 195 -7.96 -10.27 7.24
CA GLY A 195 -7.77 -10.46 5.80
C GLY A 195 -6.37 -10.95 5.47
N TYR A 196 -6.06 -10.92 4.19
CA TYR A 196 -4.83 -11.48 3.63
C TYR A 196 -3.97 -10.35 3.05
N ILE A 197 -2.67 -10.57 3.03
CA ILE A 197 -1.71 -9.69 2.36
C ILE A 197 -0.79 -10.58 1.51
N LEU A 198 -0.71 -10.28 0.22
CA LEU A 198 0.39 -10.74 -0.63
C LEU A 198 1.45 -9.64 -0.64
N GLU A 199 2.65 -9.97 -0.20
CA GLU A 199 3.84 -9.13 -0.31
C GLU A 199 4.73 -9.67 -1.43
N VAL A 200 5.13 -8.81 -2.38
CA VAL A 200 6.11 -9.16 -3.42
C VAL A 200 7.38 -8.33 -3.24
N PHE A 201 8.56 -8.97 -3.25
CA PHE A 201 9.83 -8.28 -3.01
C PHE A 201 10.38 -7.70 -4.32
N GLY A 202 10.65 -6.40 -4.34
CA GLY A 202 11.37 -5.74 -5.43
C GLY A 202 10.64 -5.62 -6.77
N GLN A 203 9.34 -5.91 -6.81
CA GLN A 203 8.49 -5.82 -8.01
C GLN A 203 7.20 -5.07 -7.71
N HIS A 204 6.55 -4.58 -8.76
CA HIS A 204 5.24 -3.93 -8.69
C HIS A 204 4.19 -4.77 -9.43
N PHE A 205 2.96 -4.77 -8.93
CA PHE A 205 1.86 -5.40 -9.62
C PHE A 205 1.54 -4.68 -10.93
N THR A 206 1.26 -5.45 -11.99
CA THR A 206 0.82 -4.94 -13.29
C THR A 206 -0.47 -5.63 -13.73
N LEU A 207 -1.21 -4.99 -14.63
CA LEU A 207 -2.28 -5.69 -15.34
C LEU A 207 -1.65 -6.68 -16.34
N PRO A 208 -2.24 -7.87 -16.52
CA PRO A 208 -1.75 -8.82 -17.51
C PRO A 208 -2.02 -8.30 -18.93
N ASP A 209 -1.16 -8.68 -19.86
CA ASP A 209 -1.45 -8.52 -21.28
C ASP A 209 -2.68 -9.36 -21.65
N LEU A 210 -3.63 -8.74 -22.34
CA LEU A 210 -4.92 -9.36 -22.65
C LEU A 210 -4.86 -10.38 -23.79
N GLY A 211 -3.78 -10.39 -24.57
CA GLY A 211 -3.63 -11.27 -25.73
C GLY A 211 -4.87 -11.23 -26.64
N PRO A 212 -5.45 -12.38 -27.01
CA PRO A 212 -6.64 -12.45 -27.87
C PRO A 212 -7.93 -11.83 -27.29
N ILE A 213 -8.00 -11.56 -25.98
CA ILE A 213 -9.15 -10.83 -25.38
C ILE A 213 -9.24 -9.42 -25.99
N GLY A 214 -8.10 -8.87 -26.43
CA GLY A 214 -8.03 -7.61 -27.15
C GLY A 214 -7.84 -6.43 -26.22
N ALA A 215 -8.61 -5.35 -26.42
CA ALA A 215 -8.37 -4.07 -25.75
C ALA A 215 -9.19 -3.86 -24.45
N ASN A 216 -10.12 -4.76 -24.11
CA ASN A 216 -11.02 -4.61 -22.96
C ASN A 216 -11.37 -5.99 -22.38
N GLY A 217 -11.41 -6.11 -21.05
CA GLY A 217 -11.70 -7.36 -20.36
C GLY A 217 -10.93 -7.48 -19.06
N LEU A 218 -11.25 -8.52 -18.27
CA LEU A 218 -10.65 -8.75 -16.95
C LEU A 218 -10.82 -7.53 -16.03
N ALA A 219 -9.73 -7.05 -15.41
CA ALA A 219 -9.72 -5.84 -14.60
C ALA A 219 -9.44 -4.61 -15.47
N ASN A 220 -10.50 -3.95 -15.95
CA ASN A 220 -10.36 -2.75 -16.79
C ASN A 220 -9.61 -1.63 -16.02
N PRO A 221 -8.62 -0.95 -16.66
CA PRO A 221 -7.81 0.08 -15.99
C PRO A 221 -8.61 1.20 -15.31
N ARG A 222 -9.76 1.59 -15.88
CA ARG A 222 -10.63 2.66 -15.36
C ARG A 222 -11.21 2.37 -13.97
N ASP A 223 -11.28 1.09 -13.58
CA ASP A 223 -11.92 0.70 -12.33
C ASP A 223 -10.96 0.69 -11.13
N PHE A 224 -9.67 0.95 -11.37
CA PHE A 224 -8.68 1.21 -10.32
C PHE A 224 -8.78 2.64 -9.84
N LEU A 225 -8.88 2.81 -8.53
CA LEU A 225 -9.13 4.08 -7.87
C LEU A 225 -7.97 4.46 -6.94
N THR A 226 -7.46 5.68 -7.09
CA THR A 226 -6.39 6.28 -6.27
C THR A 226 -6.97 7.42 -5.43
N PRO A 227 -6.57 7.59 -4.15
CA PRO A 227 -7.11 8.64 -3.29
C PRO A 227 -6.77 10.03 -3.84
N VAL A 228 -7.60 11.03 -3.54
CA VAL A 228 -7.25 12.44 -3.74
C VAL A 228 -6.42 12.96 -2.56
N ALA A 229 -5.54 13.94 -2.81
CA ALA A 229 -4.71 14.58 -1.79
C ALA A 229 -5.56 15.03 -0.58
N CYS A 230 -5.10 14.66 0.61
CA CYS A 230 -5.75 15.00 1.87
C CYS A 230 -4.68 15.04 2.97
N TYR A 231 -4.40 16.24 3.49
CA TYR A 231 -3.37 16.42 4.51
C TYR A 231 -3.94 16.67 5.91
N GLU A 232 -3.14 16.40 6.92
CA GLU A 232 -3.31 16.90 8.27
C GLU A 232 -2.03 17.62 8.73
N ASP A 233 -2.18 18.86 9.22
CA ASP A 233 -1.10 19.58 9.88
C ASP A 233 -1.30 19.44 11.39
N SER A 234 -0.77 18.36 11.95
CA SER A 234 -0.96 18.03 13.36
C SER A 234 0.38 17.75 14.01
N ASP A 235 0.74 18.58 15.00
CA ASP A 235 1.84 18.30 15.90
C ASP A 235 1.41 17.17 16.86
N VAL A 236 2.09 16.04 16.75
CA VAL A 236 1.80 14.84 17.53
C VAL A 236 3.11 14.39 18.17
N LYS A 237 3.18 14.49 19.49
CA LYS A 237 4.38 14.06 20.22
C LYS A 237 4.54 12.56 20.11
N ASN A 238 5.76 12.13 19.76
CA ASN A 238 6.14 10.72 19.67
C ASN A 238 5.26 9.90 18.71
N TYR A 239 4.88 10.47 17.56
CA TYR A 239 4.23 9.71 16.50
C TYR A 239 5.16 8.58 16.02
N GLU A 240 4.70 7.34 16.04
CA GLU A 240 5.50 6.17 15.68
C GLU A 240 5.40 5.86 14.19
N VAL A 241 6.53 5.71 13.51
CA VAL A 241 6.58 5.19 12.14
C VAL A 241 7.30 3.84 12.18
N VAL A 242 6.53 2.77 12.08
CA VAL A 242 7.04 1.41 11.99
C VAL A 242 7.44 1.14 10.54
N VAL A 243 8.64 0.62 10.33
CA VAL A 243 9.17 0.33 9.00
C VAL A 243 9.64 -1.11 8.96
N LYS A 244 9.15 -1.88 7.98
CA LYS A 244 9.74 -3.16 7.62
C LYS A 244 10.94 -2.91 6.71
N TYR A 245 12.11 -3.43 7.08
CA TYR A 245 13.36 -3.31 6.34
C TYR A 245 14.16 -4.61 6.45
N GLN A 246 14.49 -5.21 5.30
CA GLN A 246 15.19 -6.48 5.16
C GLN A 246 14.58 -7.61 5.99
N GLY A 247 13.25 -7.73 5.97
CA GLY A 247 12.50 -8.75 6.68
C GLY A 247 12.42 -8.54 8.19
N ARG A 248 12.88 -7.41 8.71
CA ARG A 248 12.84 -7.04 10.13
C ARG A 248 12.05 -5.75 10.35
N MET A 249 11.51 -5.59 11.55
CA MET A 249 10.68 -4.44 11.90
C MET A 249 11.48 -3.44 12.74
N PHE A 250 11.35 -2.17 12.40
CA PHE A 250 11.97 -1.04 13.09
C PHE A 250 10.92 0.02 13.38
N VAL A 251 11.19 0.92 14.32
CA VAL A 251 10.33 2.06 14.64
C VAL A 251 11.18 3.31 14.81
N CYS A 252 10.74 4.43 14.24
CA CYS A 252 11.24 5.75 14.58
C CYS A 252 10.12 6.63 15.12
N ARG A 253 10.50 7.77 15.72
CA ARG A 253 9.56 8.73 16.30
C ARG A 253 9.66 10.08 15.61
N MET A 254 8.50 10.67 15.37
CA MET A 254 8.31 12.00 14.80
C MET A 254 7.52 12.88 15.79
N ASP A 255 7.63 14.20 15.63
CA ASP A 255 6.87 15.17 16.45
C ASP A 255 5.67 15.76 15.67
N HIS A 256 5.23 15.09 14.60
CA HIS A 256 4.11 15.45 13.74
C HIS A 256 3.56 14.20 13.03
N SER A 257 2.35 14.29 12.49
CA SER A 257 1.83 13.26 11.58
C SER A 257 2.60 13.23 10.25
N PRO A 258 2.91 12.04 9.69
CA PRO A 258 3.54 11.93 8.38
C PRO A 258 2.57 12.19 7.21
N PHE A 259 1.26 12.36 7.48
CA PHE A 259 0.23 12.57 6.46
C PHE A 259 0.02 14.06 6.17
N ASP A 260 1.13 14.78 5.95
CA ASP A 260 1.19 16.23 5.79
C ASP A 260 1.47 16.66 4.33
N VAL A 261 1.12 15.81 3.37
CA VAL A 261 1.26 16.05 1.92
C VAL A 261 0.04 16.81 1.41
N VAL A 262 0.24 18.09 1.09
CA VAL A 262 -0.83 19.00 0.63
C VAL A 262 -1.19 18.76 -0.82
N ALA A 263 -0.20 18.44 -1.65
CA ALA A 263 -0.39 18.10 -3.05
C ALA A 263 0.63 17.09 -3.53
N TRP A 264 0.31 16.38 -4.59
CA TRP A 264 1.22 15.43 -5.21
C TRP A 264 0.92 15.25 -6.70
N HIS A 265 1.93 14.88 -7.48
CA HIS A 265 1.76 14.42 -8.87
C HIS A 265 2.73 13.27 -9.20
N GLY A 266 2.29 12.33 -10.02
CA GLY A 266 3.08 11.16 -10.38
C GLY A 266 2.26 9.95 -10.78
N ASN A 267 2.95 8.85 -11.03
CA ASN A 267 2.37 7.56 -11.42
C ASN A 267 2.64 6.43 -10.41
N TYR A 268 3.27 6.75 -9.27
CA TYR A 268 3.55 5.82 -8.19
C TYR A 268 2.65 6.13 -7.00
N VAL A 269 1.48 5.50 -6.96
CA VAL A 269 0.37 5.85 -6.08
C VAL A 269 -0.24 4.61 -5.41
N PRO A 270 -0.84 4.71 -4.22
CA PRO A 270 -1.67 3.65 -3.70
C PRO A 270 -2.97 3.59 -4.51
N TYR A 271 -3.57 2.41 -4.58
CA TYR A 271 -4.83 2.22 -5.30
C TYR A 271 -5.69 1.12 -4.71
N LYS A 272 -6.98 1.15 -5.03
CA LYS A 272 -7.95 0.10 -4.71
C LYS A 272 -8.74 -0.33 -5.94
N TYR A 273 -9.32 -1.53 -5.87
CA TYR A 273 -10.13 -2.10 -6.94
C TYR A 273 -11.30 -2.91 -6.34
N ASP A 274 -12.49 -2.81 -6.94
CA ASP A 274 -13.67 -3.58 -6.56
C ASP A 274 -13.77 -4.84 -7.42
N LEU A 275 -13.66 -6.01 -6.80
CA LEU A 275 -13.69 -7.30 -7.48
C LEU A 275 -15.04 -7.57 -8.15
N GLY A 276 -16.12 -6.91 -7.70
CA GLY A 276 -17.43 -6.97 -8.35
C GLY A 276 -17.47 -6.34 -9.73
N LYS A 277 -16.41 -5.62 -10.14
CA LYS A 277 -16.27 -5.02 -11.47
C LYS A 277 -15.44 -5.85 -12.44
N PHE A 278 -14.93 -7.00 -12.02
CA PHE A 278 -14.12 -7.85 -12.88
C PHE A 278 -14.95 -8.38 -14.05
N MET A 279 -14.51 -8.09 -15.27
CA MET A 279 -15.16 -8.58 -16.48
C MET A 279 -14.68 -10.02 -16.73
N VAL A 280 -15.47 -10.97 -16.24
CA VAL A 280 -15.14 -12.40 -16.29
C VAL A 280 -15.11 -12.89 -17.75
N ILE A 281 -14.00 -13.52 -18.12
CA ILE A 281 -13.82 -14.23 -19.39
C ILE A 281 -13.75 -15.73 -19.10
N ASN A 282 -14.48 -16.54 -19.87
CA ASN A 282 -14.48 -18.00 -19.76
C ASN A 282 -14.94 -18.67 -21.06
N SER A 283 -14.98 -20.01 -21.07
CA SER A 283 -15.53 -20.79 -22.18
C SER A 283 -17.03 -20.53 -22.30
N VAL A 284 -17.49 -20.36 -23.54
CA VAL A 284 -18.90 -20.22 -23.90
C VAL A 284 -19.38 -21.37 -24.78
N SER A 285 -18.58 -22.43 -24.88
CA SER A 285 -18.91 -23.64 -25.65
C SER A 285 -18.65 -24.91 -24.84
N PHE A 286 -17.41 -25.41 -24.82
CA PHE A 286 -16.99 -26.64 -24.14
C PHE A 286 -15.59 -26.45 -23.53
N ASP A 287 -15.09 -27.47 -22.83
CA ASP A 287 -13.84 -27.47 -22.06
C ASP A 287 -13.80 -26.49 -20.87
N HIS A 288 -12.73 -26.60 -20.08
CA HIS A 288 -12.48 -25.81 -18.89
C HIS A 288 -11.31 -24.86 -19.14
N CYS A 289 -11.56 -23.55 -19.13
CA CYS A 289 -10.47 -22.56 -19.19
C CYS A 289 -9.55 -22.72 -17.99
N VAL A 290 -8.24 -22.75 -18.22
CA VAL A 290 -7.25 -22.76 -17.15
C VAL A 290 -7.33 -21.46 -16.33
N SER A 291 -7.05 -21.54 -15.03
CA SER A 291 -6.68 -20.34 -14.26
C SER A 291 -5.44 -19.73 -14.91
N LEU A 292 -5.41 -18.41 -15.06
CA LEU A 292 -4.25 -17.70 -15.61
C LEU A 292 -3.04 -17.90 -14.68
N ASP A 293 -2.19 -18.88 -14.99
CA ASP A 293 -0.84 -18.99 -14.46
C ASP A 293 0.02 -17.99 -15.26
N VAL A 294 0.23 -16.79 -14.70
CA VAL A 294 1.19 -15.80 -15.22
C VAL A 294 2.39 -15.74 -14.29
#